data_AF-A0A924NPS3-F1
#
_entry.id   AF-A0A924NPS3-F1
#
_cell.length_a   1.000
_cell.length_b   1.000
_cell.length_c   1.000
_cell.angle_alpha   90.00
_cell.angle_beta   90.00
_cell.angle_gamma   90.00
#
_symmetry.space_group_name_H-M   'P 1'
#
loop_
_entity.id
_entity.type
_entity.pdbx_description
1 polymer ?
#
loop_
_entity_poly.entity_id
_entity_poly.type
_entity_poly.pdbx_seq_one_letter_code
_entity_poly.pdbx_strand_id
1 'polypeptide(L)'
;GRNGVSNLVARARSGCDPRLTVLSPQRMRATWLVRHLDAGVRVDALLTAAGLDSVTTLDRYLVALHPLTADDVLAAMTGAGS
;
A
#
# COMPACT_ATOMS: atom_id res chain seq x y z
N GLY A 1 -13.80 16.37 19.85
CA GLY A 1 -12.69 17.35 19.88
C GLY A 1 -11.72 17.07 18.75
N ARG A 2 -11.52 18.05 17.85
CA ARG A 2 -10.74 17.93 16.59
C ARG A 2 -9.21 17.81 16.77
N ASN A 3 -8.73 17.64 18.00
CA ASN A 3 -7.35 17.97 18.36
C ASN A 3 -6.44 16.73 18.47
N GLY A 4 -6.99 15.52 18.51
CA GLY A 4 -6.21 14.28 18.69
C GLY A 4 -5.50 13.81 17.41
N VAL A 5 -6.22 13.81 16.28
CA VAL A 5 -5.67 13.36 14.99
C VAL A 5 -4.60 14.32 14.49
N SER A 6 -4.82 15.64 14.63
CA SER A 6 -3.82 16.65 14.28
C SER A 6 -2.55 16.52 15.13
N ASN A 7 -2.67 16.20 16.42
CA ASN A 7 -1.51 15.96 17.29
C ASN A 7 -0.73 14.70 16.92
N LEU A 8 -1.39 13.62 16.47
CA LEU A 8 -0.72 12.42 15.98
C LEU A 8 0.05 12.67 14.67
N VAL A 9 -0.57 13.37 13.72
CA VAL A 9 0.09 13.73 12.45
C VAL A 9 1.24 14.70 12.69
N ALA A 10 1.07 15.69 13.58
CA ALA A 10 2.12 16.61 13.96
C ALA A 10 3.29 15.87 14.64
N ARG A 11 3.01 14.96 15.58
CA ARG A 11 4.04 14.17 16.27
C ARG A 11 4.78 13.21 15.34
N ALA A 12 4.09 12.58 14.39
CA ALA A 12 4.72 11.77 13.34
C ALA A 12 5.67 12.60 12.45
N ARG A 13 5.38 13.89 12.24
CA ARG A 13 6.25 14.81 11.51
C ARG A 13 7.41 15.33 12.36
N SER A 14 7.20 15.57 13.65
CA SER A 14 8.22 16.11 14.57
C SER A 14 9.29 15.09 14.99
N GLY A 15 9.03 13.79 14.86
CA GLY A 15 9.99 12.73 15.18
C GLY A 15 10.89 12.29 14.02
N CYS A 16 10.70 12.84 12.81
CA CYS A 16 11.47 12.48 11.63
C CYS A 16 12.77 13.30 11.58
N ASP A 17 13.93 12.64 11.45
CA ASP A 17 15.19 13.30 11.13
C ASP A 17 15.01 14.17 9.88
N PRO A 18 15.42 15.45 9.86
CA PRO A 18 15.29 16.32 8.70
C PRO A 18 16.04 15.82 7.44
N ARG A 19 16.93 14.83 7.57
CA ARG A 19 17.55 14.10 6.44
C ARG A 19 16.68 12.99 5.87
N LEU A 20 15.67 12.53 6.62
CA LEU A 20 14.68 11.56 6.15
C LEU A 20 13.53 12.31 5.47
N THR A 21 13.25 11.93 4.22
CA THR A 21 12.12 12.46 3.45
C THR A 21 10.85 12.46 4.29
N VAL A 22 10.16 13.60 4.35
CA VAL A 22 8.91 13.76 5.11
C VAL A 22 7.95 12.63 4.76
N LEU A 23 7.65 11.79 5.75
CA LEU A 23 6.71 10.69 5.61
C LEU A 23 5.32 11.26 5.32
N SER A 24 4.80 10.97 4.13
CA SER A 24 3.43 11.29 3.75
C SER A 24 2.53 10.09 4.04
N PRO A 25 1.49 10.23 4.88
CA PRO A 25 0.53 9.15 5.12
C PRO A 25 -0.09 8.62 3.83
N GLN A 26 -0.31 9.50 2.85
CA GLN A 26 -0.84 9.13 1.54
C GLN A 26 0.15 8.27 0.74
N ARG A 27 1.45 8.57 0.81
CA ARG A 27 2.48 7.76 0.16
C ARG A 27 2.66 6.41 0.86
N MET A 28 2.65 6.38 2.19
CA MET A 28 2.69 5.13 2.94
C MET A 28 1.52 4.22 2.58
N ARG A 29 0.31 4.78 2.50
CA ARG A 29 -0.88 4.04 2.07
C ARG A 29 -0.75 3.53 0.63
N ALA A 30 -0.24 4.36 -0.29
CA ALA A 30 0.01 3.95 -1.66
C ALA A 30 1.00 2.77 -1.72
N THR A 31 2.12 2.85 -1.01
CA THR A 31 3.12 1.77 -0.92
C THR A 31 2.52 0.50 -0.33
N TRP A 32 1.71 0.62 0.73
CA TRP A 32 1.03 -0.52 1.34
C TRP A 32 0.06 -1.19 0.36
N LEU A 33 -0.74 -0.42 -0.39
CA LEU A 33 -1.65 -0.94 -1.40
C LEU A 33 -0.91 -1.68 -2.51
N VAL A 34 0.10 -1.05 -3.11
CA VAL A 34 0.91 -1.65 -4.19
C VAL A 34 1.54 -2.96 -3.72
N ARG A 35 2.13 -2.99 -2.53
CA ARG A 35 2.72 -4.21 -1.97
C ARG A 35 1.71 -5.36 -1.81
N HIS A 36 0.49 -5.07 -1.38
CA HIS A 36 -0.53 -6.12 -1.18
C HIS A 36 -1.14 -6.59 -2.51
N LEU A 37 -1.22 -5.70 -3.50
CA LEU A 37 -1.59 -6.06 -4.86
C LEU A 37 -0.54 -6.97 -5.50
N ASP A 38 0.75 -6.63 -5.38
CA ASP A 38 1.86 -7.48 -5.87
C ASP A 38 1.86 -8.85 -5.19
N ALA A 39 1.49 -8.93 -3.91
CA ALA A 39 1.36 -10.18 -3.17
C ALA A 39 0.11 -11.01 -3.52
N GLY A 40 -0.72 -10.55 -4.46
CA GLY A 40 -1.92 -11.28 -4.90
C GLY A 40 -3.02 -11.38 -3.84
N VAL A 41 -3.09 -10.44 -2.90
CA VAL A 41 -4.13 -10.43 -1.86
C VAL A 41 -5.50 -10.26 -2.49
N ARG A 42 -6.48 -11.00 -1.95
CA ARG A 42 -7.91 -10.88 -2.30
C ARG A 42 -8.37 -9.43 -2.35
N VAL A 43 -8.86 -9.01 -3.52
CA VAL A 43 -9.22 -7.62 -3.81
C VAL A 43 -10.34 -7.09 -2.90
N ASP A 44 -11.35 -7.92 -2.60
CA ASP A 44 -12.46 -7.57 -1.70
C ASP A 44 -11.98 -7.28 -0.27
N ALA A 45 -11.06 -8.12 0.24
CA ALA A 45 -10.44 -7.91 1.54
C ALA A 45 -9.56 -6.66 1.56
N LEU A 46 -8.80 -6.42 0.48
CA LEU A 46 -7.94 -5.25 0.35
C LEU A 46 -8.74 -3.94 0.32
N LEU A 47 -9.84 -3.90 -0.43
CA LEU A 47 -10.75 -2.74 -0.48
C LEU A 47 -11.33 -2.44 0.90
N THR A 48 -11.81 -3.47 1.59
CA THR A 48 -12.35 -3.35 2.95
C THR A 48 -11.30 -2.82 3.94
N ALA A 49 -10.10 -3.40 3.95
CA ALA A 49 -9.01 -2.99 4.84
C ALA A 49 -8.52 -1.57 4.54
N ALA A 50 -8.57 -1.17 3.27
CA ALA A 50 -8.25 0.18 2.86
C ALA A 50 -9.39 1.17 3.17
N GLY A 51 -10.64 0.73 3.38
CA GLY A 51 -11.79 1.63 3.41
C GLY A 51 -12.02 2.28 2.05
N LEU A 52 -11.96 1.49 0.98
CA LEU A 52 -12.26 1.88 -0.39
C LEU A 52 -13.56 1.21 -0.83
N ASP A 53 -14.45 1.97 -1.44
CA ASP A 53 -15.77 1.48 -1.84
C ASP A 53 -15.82 0.97 -3.29
N SER A 54 -14.77 1.23 -4.07
CA SER A 54 -14.73 0.87 -5.49
C SER A 54 -13.34 0.38 -5.93
N VAL A 55 -13.36 -0.71 -6.71
CA VAL A 55 -12.17 -1.29 -7.34
C VAL A 55 -11.49 -0.34 -8.31
N THR A 56 -12.24 0.55 -8.97
CA THR A 56 -11.69 1.54 -9.91
C THR A 56 -10.73 2.54 -9.23
N THR A 57 -10.81 2.67 -7.91
CA THR A 57 -9.84 3.47 -7.14
C THR A 57 -8.44 2.85 -7.15
N LEU A 58 -8.33 1.55 -7.46
CA LEU A 58 -7.07 0.83 -7.53
C LEU A 58 -6.31 1.09 -8.84
N ASP A 59 -6.99 1.50 -9.91
CA ASP A 59 -6.41 1.68 -11.26
C ASP A 59 -5.15 2.55 -11.26
N ARG A 60 -5.16 3.63 -10.47
CA ARG A 60 -4.00 4.54 -10.32
C ARG A 60 -2.76 3.90 -9.70
N TYR A 61 -2.92 2.77 -9.02
CA TYR A 61 -1.82 2.03 -8.39
C TYR A 61 -1.31 0.89 -9.27
N LEU A 62 -2.11 0.45 -10.25
CA LEU A 62 -1.73 -0.64 -11.17
C LEU A 62 -0.47 -0.30 -11.98
N VAL A 63 -0.27 0.99 -12.27
CA VAL A 63 0.92 1.50 -12.98
C VAL A 63 2.22 1.31 -12.16
N ALA A 64 2.11 1.14 -10.85
CA ALA A 64 3.25 0.96 -9.94
C ALA A 64 3.48 -0.50 -9.53
N LEU A 65 2.71 -1.45 -10.07
CA LEU A 65 2.90 -2.87 -9.79
C LEU A 65 4.16 -3.41 -10.45
N HIS A 66 4.73 -4.44 -9.84
CA HIS A 66 5.83 -5.17 -10.46
C HIS A 66 5.29 -5.97 -11.66
N PRO A 67 5.96 -5.92 -12.82
CA PRO A 67 5.57 -6.74 -13.95
C PRO A 67 5.63 -8.22 -13.57
N LEU A 68 4.54 -8.94 -13.81
CA LEU A 68 4.53 -10.40 -13.69
C LEU A 68 5.48 -11.01 -14.72
N THR A 69 6.51 -11.69 -14.23
CA THR A 69 7.44 -12.43 -15.07
C THR A 69 6.95 -13.87 -15.26
N ALA A 70 7.50 -14.56 -16.26
CA ALA A 70 7.22 -15.98 -16.47
C ALA A 70 7.63 -16.82 -15.25
N ASP A 71 8.71 -16.43 -14.56
CA ASP A 71 9.18 -17.08 -13.34
C ASP A 71 8.19 -16.91 -12.19
N ASP A 72 7.57 -15.73 -12.03
CA ASP A 72 6.52 -15.50 -11.02
C ASP A 72 5.29 -16.38 -11.27
N VAL A 73 4.89 -16.50 -12.55
CA VAL A 73 3.77 -17.37 -12.94
C VAL A 73 4.09 -18.83 -12.69
N LEU A 74 5.31 -19.26 -13.03
CA LEU A 74 5.77 -20.63 -12.80
C LEU A 74 5.86 -20.94 -11.30
N ALA A 75 6.38 -20.03 -10.49
CA ALA A 75 6.42 -20.17 -9.03
C ALA A 75 5.01 -20.30 -8.42
N ALA A 76 4.04 -19.52 -8.93
CA ALA A 76 2.64 -19.62 -8.51
C ALA A 76 2.00 -20.96 -8.90
N MET A 77 2.25 -21.47 -10.11
CA MET A 77 1.70 -22.76 -10.56
C MET A 77 2.32 -23.97 -9.86
N THR A 78 3.58 -23.85 -9.43
CA THR A 78 4.33 -24.93 -8.76
C THR A 78 4.17 -24.91 -7.24
N GLY A 79 3.58 -23.85 -6.68
CA GLY A 79 3.44 -23.65 -5.24
C GLY A 79 4.77 -23.32 -4.53
N ALA A 80 5.81 -22.96 -5.28
CA ALA A 80 7.16 -22.75 -4.75
C ALA A 80 7.40 -21.32 -4.19
N GLY A 81 6.41 -20.44 -4.28
CA GLY A 81 6.52 -19.02 -3.89
C GLY A 81 5.78 -18.65 -2.61
N SER A 82 5.84 -19.45 -1.54
CA SER A 82 5.23 -19.12 -0.23
C SER A 82 6.18 -19.38 0.94
#